data_AF-A0AAE0RK39-F1
#
_entry.id   AF-A0AAE0RK39-F1
#
_cell.length_a   1.000
_cell.length_b   1.000
_cell.length_c   1.000
_cell.angle_alpha   90.00
_cell.angle_beta   90.00
_cell.angle_gamma   90.00
#
_symmetry.space_group_name_H-M   'P 1'
#
loop_
_entity.id
_entity.type
_entity.pdbx_description
1 polymer ?
#
loop_
_entity_poly.entity_id
_entity_poly.type
_entity_poly.pdbx_seq_one_letter_code
_entity_poly.pdbx_strand_id
1 'polypeptide(L)'
;PAGRGKTKQVTVVLSVLMLPLLRTVGLRAFSMATEAYSSGTHSAAFVTCPNDTVAKDLARGIVEKKLAACVNIVPKITSVYEWQGKIEEDSEVLLMIKTRTTKISALAEYVRTNPGAAEGDATLAEKLNLFFARFEGEPTDTATPHLMALSNLTLTVEESEVRRTLKSINPRKAAGPDGVSGWVLKDCADQLAGIFTKIFNQSLAMSTVPPCLKSSIIVPLPKKSHVSSLSDYWPVALTPMVMKYLGNRSTEDTVATALHAALSHLEKQGSYVRLLFVDYSLAFNTILPQILVGKLEDLGLPQSTCMWINSFLSNRSQRVRVGRHTSTALSLSTGSPQGCVLSPLLYTLYTHDCTPAHHSNTIVKVADDTTVVGLVAGGDESAYRDEVEWLSGWCRENNLLLNTTKTKELIIDYRRKETDITPLYISGDCVERVADFRFLGVQIEDCLTWSTNTSELLKKAQQRLYFLRALRKNNITQRLVSFKRCSIESILTYCIGVWFTNCSVAQRKMLQRVINMAQKIVGCPLPTLEELHSSHCIKKAQSILKDTSHPGHDLFELLPILSGSLSARGPFSFPLGAECGFRLSPV
;
A
#
# COMPACT_ATOMS: atom_id res chain seq x y z
N PRO A 1 33.26 -18.82 85.01
CA PRO A 1 33.01 -20.26 84.82
C PRO A 1 31.61 -20.48 84.23
N ALA A 2 31.52 -21.36 83.22
CA ALA A 2 30.32 -21.70 82.43
C ALA A 2 29.85 -20.68 81.37
N GLY A 3 29.62 -21.17 80.15
CA GLY A 3 28.68 -20.59 79.19
C GLY A 3 29.23 -20.27 77.80
N ARG A 4 28.65 -20.94 76.79
CA ARG A 4 28.67 -20.61 75.34
C ARG A 4 29.83 -21.17 74.49
N GLY A 5 29.87 -22.50 74.40
CA GLY A 5 30.60 -23.24 73.35
C GLY A 5 29.78 -24.32 72.62
N LYS A 6 28.43 -24.35 72.74
CA LYS A 6 27.60 -25.46 72.22
C LYS A 6 26.26 -25.02 71.56
N THR A 7 26.23 -23.91 70.84
CA THR A 7 24.97 -23.45 70.18
C THR A 7 25.12 -23.12 68.69
N LYS A 8 26.23 -23.49 68.05
CA LYS A 8 26.39 -23.37 66.59
C LYS A 8 26.51 -24.69 65.83
N GLN A 9 26.62 -25.85 66.50
CA GLN A 9 26.62 -27.17 65.84
C GLN A 9 25.27 -27.90 65.86
N VAL A 10 24.29 -27.48 66.67
CA VAL A 10 22.97 -28.16 66.73
C VAL A 10 21.99 -27.60 65.69
N THR A 11 22.10 -26.32 65.30
CA THR A 11 21.22 -25.70 64.29
C THR A 11 21.51 -26.14 62.85
N VAL A 12 22.75 -26.59 62.58
CA VAL A 12 23.15 -27.09 61.25
C VAL A 12 22.73 -28.56 61.06
N VAL A 13 22.60 -29.35 62.13
CA VAL A 13 22.20 -30.76 62.03
C VAL A 13 20.67 -30.93 61.93
N LEU A 14 19.87 -30.04 62.55
CA LEU A 14 18.40 -30.07 62.39
C LEU A 14 17.90 -29.60 61.01
N SER A 15 18.67 -28.76 60.30
CA SER A 15 18.29 -28.26 58.97
C SER A 15 18.57 -29.26 57.85
N VAL A 16 19.53 -30.19 58.02
CA VAL A 16 19.87 -31.20 57.00
C VAL A 16 18.95 -32.43 57.07
N LEU A 17 18.35 -32.74 58.21
CA LEU A 17 17.47 -33.92 58.38
C LEU A 17 15.97 -33.67 58.15
N MET A 18 15.49 -32.42 58.16
CA MET A 18 14.06 -32.11 57.94
C MET A 18 13.71 -31.79 56.48
N LEU A 19 14.71 -31.51 55.65
CA LEU A 19 14.54 -31.25 54.20
C LEU A 19 14.17 -32.49 53.37
N PRO A 20 14.69 -33.70 53.66
CA PRO A 20 14.22 -34.92 53.00
C PRO A 20 12.78 -35.27 53.40
N LEU A 21 12.38 -35.06 54.67
CA LEU A 21 11.05 -35.41 55.15
C LEU A 21 9.95 -34.53 54.53
N LEU A 22 10.20 -33.21 54.40
CA LEU A 22 9.32 -32.29 53.68
C LEU A 22 9.31 -32.55 52.17
N ARG A 23 10.41 -33.04 51.58
CA ARG A 23 10.42 -33.55 50.19
C ARG A 23 9.57 -34.80 50.04
N THR A 24 9.63 -35.77 50.96
CA THR A 24 8.87 -37.02 50.87
C THR A 24 7.37 -36.82 51.10
N VAL A 25 6.99 -35.90 51.98
CA VAL A 25 5.57 -35.52 52.20
C VAL A 25 5.04 -34.68 51.03
N GLY A 26 5.85 -33.76 50.49
CA GLY A 26 5.50 -32.99 49.28
C GLY A 26 5.41 -33.86 48.01
N LEU A 27 6.30 -34.85 47.85
CA LEU A 27 6.27 -35.81 46.73
C LEU A 27 5.13 -36.82 46.86
N ARG A 28 4.74 -37.24 48.07
CA ARG A 28 3.56 -38.10 48.27
C ARG A 28 2.24 -37.34 48.10
N ALA A 29 2.17 -36.06 48.48
CA ALA A 29 1.01 -35.22 48.21
C ALA A 29 0.83 -34.92 46.70
N PHE A 30 1.93 -34.80 45.94
CA PHE A 30 1.90 -34.66 44.48
C PHE A 30 1.64 -35.99 43.74
N SER A 31 2.09 -37.11 44.30
CA SER A 31 1.83 -38.47 43.79
C SER A 31 0.40 -38.99 44.09
N MET A 32 -0.35 -38.32 44.96
CA MET A 32 -1.77 -38.65 45.24
C MET A 32 -2.75 -37.78 44.45
N ALA A 33 -2.28 -36.70 43.81
CA ALA A 33 -3.08 -35.79 42.98
C ALA A 33 -2.82 -35.96 41.46
N THR A 34 -2.05 -36.98 41.07
CA THR A 34 -1.85 -37.35 39.67
C THR A 34 -2.66 -38.61 39.39
N GLU A 35 -3.74 -38.45 38.63
CA GLU A 35 -4.39 -39.54 37.92
C GLU A 35 -3.33 -40.41 37.25
N ALA A 36 -3.45 -41.72 37.45
CA ALA A 36 -2.50 -42.74 37.04
C ALA A 36 -1.99 -42.56 35.60
N TYR A 37 -0.69 -42.26 35.44
CA TYR A 37 0.01 -42.44 34.17
C TYR A 37 0.07 -43.95 33.88
N SER A 38 -0.79 -44.41 32.99
CA SER A 38 -0.77 -45.76 32.45
C SER A 38 0.12 -45.77 31.20
N SER A 39 1.21 -46.54 31.24
CA SER A 39 2.10 -46.74 30.09
C SER A 39 1.27 -47.17 28.87
N GLY A 40 1.46 -46.51 27.73
CA GLY A 40 0.72 -46.76 26.49
C GLY A 40 -0.50 -45.86 26.23
N THR A 41 -0.94 -45.02 27.16
CA THR A 41 -2.13 -44.15 26.96
C THR A 41 -1.86 -42.82 26.28
N HIS A 42 -0.63 -42.31 26.35
CA HIS A 42 -0.22 -41.02 25.79
C HIS A 42 1.04 -41.16 24.95
N SER A 43 1.13 -40.38 23.89
CA SER A 43 2.23 -40.38 22.93
C SER A 43 2.64 -38.95 22.57
N ALA A 44 3.91 -38.77 22.19
CA ALA A 44 4.42 -37.53 21.63
C ALA A 44 4.70 -37.73 20.13
N ALA A 45 4.13 -36.87 19.28
CA ALA A 45 4.39 -36.85 17.85
C ALA A 45 5.25 -35.64 17.50
N PHE A 46 6.23 -35.86 16.63
CA PHE A 46 7.13 -34.83 16.10
C PHE A 46 6.81 -34.61 14.63
N VAL A 47 6.49 -33.36 14.26
CA VAL A 47 6.15 -32.99 12.89
C VAL A 47 6.97 -31.76 12.51
N THR A 48 7.76 -31.84 11.45
CA THR A 48 8.49 -30.69 10.90
C THR A 48 7.58 -29.91 9.95
N CYS A 49 7.76 -28.59 9.92
CA CYS A 49 7.00 -27.65 9.11
C CYS A 49 7.97 -26.68 8.40
N PRO A 50 7.66 -26.26 7.16
CA PRO A 50 8.57 -25.44 6.35
C PRO A 50 8.70 -24.00 6.87
N ASN A 51 7.71 -23.49 7.61
CA ASN A 51 7.73 -22.14 8.16
C ASN A 51 6.81 -21.98 9.38
N ASP A 52 6.97 -20.87 10.09
CA ASP A 52 6.24 -20.54 11.32
C ASP A 52 4.72 -20.38 11.10
N THR A 53 4.30 -19.91 9.92
CA THR A 53 2.88 -19.76 9.57
C THR A 53 2.19 -21.13 9.51
N VAL A 54 2.77 -22.06 8.74
CA VAL A 54 2.27 -23.45 8.62
C VAL A 54 2.26 -24.14 9.99
N ALA A 55 3.33 -23.97 10.77
CA ALA A 55 3.43 -24.55 12.11
C ALA A 55 2.31 -24.06 13.04
N LYS A 56 2.00 -22.75 13.02
CA LYS A 56 0.93 -22.16 13.84
C LYS A 56 -0.46 -22.59 13.43
N ASP A 57 -0.74 -22.63 12.13
CA ASP A 57 -2.05 -23.02 11.61
C ASP A 57 -2.32 -24.50 11.88
N LEU A 58 -1.32 -25.36 11.65
CA LEU A 58 -1.42 -26.78 11.96
C LEU A 58 -1.58 -27.03 13.47
N ALA A 59 -0.82 -26.32 14.31
CA ALA A 59 -0.94 -26.41 15.76
C ALA A 59 -2.34 -26.00 16.28
N ARG A 60 -2.91 -24.91 15.75
CA ARG A 60 -4.27 -24.48 16.08
C ARG A 60 -5.31 -25.51 15.69
N GLY A 61 -5.28 -25.98 14.45
CA GLY A 61 -6.23 -26.97 13.94
C GLY A 61 -6.18 -28.31 14.70
N ILE A 62 -4.99 -28.75 15.11
CA ILE A 62 -4.80 -29.94 15.97
C ILE A 62 -5.50 -29.77 17.31
N VAL A 63 -5.38 -28.60 17.94
CA VAL A 63 -5.98 -28.31 19.26
C VAL A 63 -7.49 -28.11 19.14
N GLU A 64 -7.97 -27.35 18.15
CA GLU A 64 -9.39 -27.09 17.90
C GLU A 64 -10.18 -28.37 17.63
N LYS A 65 -9.63 -29.28 16.82
CA LYS A 65 -10.21 -30.61 16.56
C LYS A 65 -10.04 -31.59 17.72
N LYS A 66 -9.50 -31.13 18.86
CA LYS A 66 -9.24 -31.92 20.06
C LYS A 66 -8.37 -33.15 19.77
N LEU A 67 -7.48 -33.07 18.77
CA LEU A 67 -6.55 -34.14 18.40
C LEU A 67 -5.32 -34.16 19.32
N ALA A 68 -5.00 -33.03 19.96
CA ALA A 68 -4.02 -32.93 21.04
C ALA A 68 -4.46 -31.88 22.06
N ALA A 69 -3.98 -31.99 23.30
CA ALA A 69 -4.26 -30.98 24.34
C ALA A 69 -3.31 -29.78 24.24
N CYS A 70 -2.10 -30.00 23.72
CA CYS A 70 -1.07 -28.98 23.59
C CYS A 70 -0.11 -29.33 22.44
N VAL A 71 0.31 -28.30 21.72
CA VAL A 71 1.35 -28.37 20.69
C VAL A 71 2.39 -27.31 21.00
N ASN A 72 3.64 -27.73 21.17
CA ASN A 72 4.77 -26.82 21.34
C ASN A 72 5.41 -26.55 19.97
N ILE A 73 5.59 -25.28 19.63
CA ILE A 73 6.25 -24.84 18.40
C ILE A 73 7.69 -24.47 18.74
N VAL A 74 8.65 -25.18 18.15
CA VAL A 74 10.08 -24.93 18.32
C VAL A 74 10.60 -24.24 17.05
N PRO A 75 10.85 -22.92 17.10
CA PRO A 75 11.28 -22.17 15.92
C PRO A 75 12.76 -22.43 15.59
N LYS A 76 13.11 -22.32 14.30
CA LYS A 76 14.49 -22.32 13.78
C LYS A 76 15.28 -23.61 14.07
N ILE A 77 14.78 -24.73 13.55
CA ILE A 77 15.57 -25.95 13.41
C ILE A 77 16.34 -25.90 12.09
N THR A 78 17.57 -26.39 12.08
CA THR A 78 18.34 -26.57 10.84
C THR A 78 18.40 -28.06 10.55
N SER A 79 17.81 -28.45 9.42
CA SER A 79 17.79 -29.82 8.94
C SER A 79 18.91 -29.99 7.92
N VAL A 80 19.84 -30.91 8.19
CA VAL A 80 20.98 -31.22 7.33
C VAL A 80 20.75 -32.61 6.74
N TYR A 81 20.65 -32.70 5.41
CA TYR A 81 20.31 -33.95 4.73
C TYR A 81 21.01 -34.08 3.37
N GLU A 82 21.18 -35.31 2.89
CA GLU A 82 21.75 -35.56 1.57
C GLU A 82 20.63 -35.65 0.52
N TRP A 83 20.75 -34.84 -0.53
CA TRP A 83 19.83 -34.85 -1.67
C TRP A 83 20.62 -34.76 -2.97
N GLN A 84 20.39 -35.70 -3.90
CA GLN A 84 21.10 -35.79 -5.19
C GLN A 84 22.64 -35.77 -5.07
N GLY A 85 23.19 -36.41 -4.02
CA GLY A 85 24.64 -36.50 -3.79
C GLY A 85 25.28 -35.22 -3.26
N LYS A 86 24.48 -34.25 -2.78
CA LYS A 86 24.95 -33.05 -2.09
C LYS A 86 24.32 -32.94 -0.71
N ILE A 87 25.09 -32.44 0.25
CA ILE A 87 24.59 -32.08 1.58
C ILE A 87 23.91 -30.72 1.47
N GLU A 88 22.62 -30.68 1.83
CA GLU A 88 21.78 -29.49 1.86
C GLU A 88 21.43 -29.14 3.31
N GLU A 89 21.26 -27.85 3.59
CA GLU A 89 20.83 -27.32 4.89
C GLU A 89 19.57 -26.46 4.72
N ASP A 90 18.46 -26.85 5.37
CA ASP A 90 17.20 -26.10 5.34
C ASP A 90 16.75 -25.67 6.74
N SER A 91 16.09 -24.51 6.82
CA SER A 91 15.47 -24.03 8.07
C SER A 91 14.04 -24.54 8.19
N GLU A 92 13.74 -25.23 9.28
CA GLU A 92 12.43 -25.80 9.59
C GLU A 92 11.89 -25.32 10.95
N VAL A 93 10.63 -25.61 11.21
CA VAL A 93 9.96 -25.42 12.51
C VAL A 93 9.46 -26.78 12.98
N LEU A 94 9.75 -27.17 14.22
CA LEU A 94 9.33 -28.45 14.76
C LEU A 94 8.11 -28.28 15.67
N LEU A 95 7.07 -29.05 15.40
CA LEU A 95 5.92 -29.24 16.28
C LEU A 95 6.17 -30.45 17.16
N MET A 96 6.11 -30.25 18.47
CA MET A 96 6.07 -31.32 19.45
C MET A 96 4.64 -31.41 20.02
N ILE A 97 3.92 -32.44 19.59
CA ILE A 97 2.48 -32.63 19.84
C ILE A 97 2.29 -33.69 20.92
N LYS A 98 1.62 -33.35 22.02
CA LYS A 98 1.32 -34.29 23.11
C LYS A 98 -0.14 -34.75 23.00
N THR A 99 -0.35 -36.04 22.71
CA THR A 99 -1.70 -36.60 22.48
C THR A 99 -1.90 -37.95 23.18
N ARG A 100 -3.13 -38.47 23.16
CA ARG A 100 -3.43 -39.85 23.55
C ARG A 100 -3.01 -40.79 22.44
N THR A 101 -2.46 -41.95 22.78
CA THR A 101 -1.99 -42.94 21.79
C THR A 101 -3.11 -43.36 20.82
N THR A 102 -4.35 -43.47 21.31
CA THR A 102 -5.53 -43.77 20.48
C THR A 102 -5.85 -42.72 19.42
N LYS A 103 -5.32 -41.50 19.55
CA LYS A 103 -5.53 -40.40 18.60
C LYS A 103 -4.39 -40.24 17.59
N ILE A 104 -3.31 -41.04 17.67
CA ILE A 104 -2.19 -40.92 16.74
C ILE A 104 -2.62 -41.16 15.29
N SER A 105 -3.46 -42.15 15.00
CA SER A 105 -3.88 -42.43 13.63
C SER A 105 -4.66 -41.26 13.02
N ALA A 106 -5.62 -40.71 13.78
CA ALA A 106 -6.40 -39.54 13.38
C ALA A 106 -5.54 -38.25 13.29
N LEU A 107 -4.56 -38.09 14.18
CA LEU A 107 -3.59 -37.00 14.12
C LEU A 107 -2.70 -37.10 12.87
N ALA A 108 -2.19 -38.29 12.57
CA ALA A 108 -1.34 -38.55 11.41
C ALA A 108 -2.12 -38.39 10.09
N GLU A 109 -3.39 -38.78 10.07
CA GLU A 109 -4.29 -38.50 8.95
C GLU A 109 -4.57 -37.01 8.80
N TYR A 110 -4.84 -36.30 9.91
CA TYR A 110 -5.04 -34.85 9.89
C TYR A 110 -3.80 -34.11 9.38
N VAL A 111 -2.60 -34.47 9.85
CA VAL A 111 -1.33 -33.89 9.38
C VAL A 111 -1.07 -34.21 7.90
N ARG A 112 -1.39 -35.42 7.42
CA ARG A 112 -1.23 -35.82 6.00
C ARG A 112 -2.23 -35.14 5.06
N THR A 113 -3.46 -34.91 5.53
CA THR A 113 -4.53 -34.25 4.76
C THR A 113 -4.51 -32.73 4.90
N ASN A 114 -3.78 -32.21 5.89
CA ASN A 114 -3.57 -30.78 6.14
C ASN A 114 -2.08 -30.50 6.41
N PRO A 115 -1.14 -30.78 5.47
CA PRO A 115 0.30 -30.54 5.66
C PRO A 115 0.69 -29.04 5.69
N GLY A 116 -0.21 -28.18 6.17
CA GLY A 116 -0.19 -26.73 6.01
C GLY A 116 -1.20 -26.30 4.97
N ALA A 117 -2.12 -25.41 5.34
CA ALA A 117 -3.05 -24.77 4.41
C ALA A 117 -2.31 -23.74 3.54
N ALA A 118 -1.39 -24.22 2.71
CA ALA A 118 -1.01 -23.58 1.46
C ALA A 118 -1.44 -24.54 0.36
N GLU A 119 -2.41 -24.15 -0.46
CA GLU A 119 -2.53 -24.69 -1.82
C GLU A 119 -1.10 -24.77 -2.38
N GLY A 120 -0.65 -25.95 -2.81
CA GLY A 120 0.72 -26.10 -3.28
C GLY A 120 1.05 -24.97 -4.25
N ASP A 121 2.19 -24.30 -4.07
CA ASP A 121 2.54 -23.04 -4.76
C ASP A 121 2.24 -23.05 -6.27
N ALA A 122 2.35 -24.22 -6.92
CA ALA A 122 1.94 -24.42 -8.31
C ALA A 122 0.44 -24.23 -8.57
N THR A 123 -0.42 -24.84 -7.74
CA THR A 123 -1.88 -24.68 -7.81
C THR A 123 -2.32 -23.26 -7.45
N LEU A 124 -1.66 -22.63 -6.48
CA LEU A 124 -1.92 -21.24 -6.12
C LEU A 124 -1.50 -20.29 -7.26
N ALA A 125 -0.35 -20.52 -7.90
CA ALA A 125 0.09 -19.75 -9.06
C ALA A 125 -0.94 -19.81 -10.19
N GLU A 126 -1.50 -20.99 -10.50
CA GLU A 126 -2.52 -21.14 -11.55
C GLU A 126 -3.83 -20.43 -11.17
N LYS A 127 -4.32 -20.61 -9.94
CA LYS A 127 -5.53 -19.94 -9.44
C LYS A 127 -5.40 -18.42 -9.46
N LEU A 128 -4.25 -17.89 -9.03
CA LEU A 128 -3.96 -16.46 -9.09
C LEU A 128 -3.87 -15.98 -10.55
N ASN A 129 -3.30 -16.77 -11.44
CA ASN A 129 -3.20 -16.40 -12.86
C ASN A 129 -4.58 -16.27 -13.49
N LEU A 130 -5.46 -17.26 -13.28
CA LEU A 130 -6.86 -17.21 -13.71
C LEU A 130 -7.62 -16.06 -13.04
N PHE A 131 -7.43 -15.86 -11.73
CA PHE A 131 -8.07 -14.77 -11.00
C PHE A 131 -7.69 -13.40 -11.55
N PHE A 132 -6.41 -13.12 -11.81
CA PHE A 132 -5.97 -11.83 -12.37
C PHE A 132 -6.36 -11.65 -13.84
N ALA A 133 -6.59 -12.74 -14.57
CA ALA A 133 -7.04 -12.76 -15.96
C ALA A 133 -8.57 -12.72 -16.13
N ARG A 134 -9.36 -12.82 -15.05
CA ARG A 134 -10.83 -12.95 -15.12
C ARG A 134 -11.59 -11.82 -15.82
N PHE A 135 -10.92 -10.71 -16.12
CA PHE A 135 -11.49 -9.55 -16.81
C PHE A 135 -11.26 -9.58 -18.32
N GLU A 136 -10.59 -10.61 -18.83
CA GLU A 136 -10.48 -10.83 -20.27
C GLU A 136 -11.89 -10.89 -20.88
N GLY A 137 -12.15 -10.03 -21.87
CA GLY A 137 -13.45 -10.00 -22.57
C GLY A 137 -13.58 -11.17 -23.54
N GLU A 138 -14.80 -11.48 -23.97
CA GLU A 138 -14.99 -12.39 -25.11
C GLU A 138 -14.29 -11.79 -26.34
N PRO A 139 -13.62 -12.61 -27.17
CA PRO A 139 -12.98 -12.13 -28.38
C PRO A 139 -14.05 -11.54 -29.30
N THR A 140 -14.16 -10.22 -29.33
CA THR A 140 -14.92 -9.54 -30.37
C THR A 140 -14.13 -9.68 -31.66
N ASP A 141 -14.73 -10.36 -32.64
CA ASP A 141 -14.20 -10.42 -34.01
C ASP A 141 -13.82 -9.00 -34.44
N THR A 142 -12.53 -8.80 -34.64
CA THR A 142 -11.93 -7.52 -34.93
C THR A 142 -12.56 -6.92 -36.19
N ALA A 143 -13.40 -5.89 -36.03
CA ALA A 143 -13.66 -4.97 -37.12
C ALA A 143 -12.33 -4.29 -37.47
N THR A 144 -11.84 -4.53 -38.68
CA THR A 144 -10.69 -3.83 -39.27
C THR A 144 -10.90 -2.32 -39.12
N PRO A 145 -10.03 -1.60 -38.39
CA PRO A 145 -10.14 -0.14 -38.33
C PRO A 145 -9.92 0.41 -39.74
N HIS A 146 -10.91 1.15 -40.22
CA HIS A 146 -10.87 1.83 -41.51
C HIS A 146 -9.77 2.88 -41.42
N LEU A 147 -8.64 2.68 -42.12
CA LEU A 147 -7.58 3.68 -42.25
C LEU A 147 -8.18 4.94 -42.90
N MET A 148 -8.46 5.96 -42.09
CA MET A 148 -8.61 7.33 -42.58
C MET A 148 -7.24 7.99 -42.44
N ALA A 149 -6.66 8.36 -43.59
CA ALA A 149 -5.37 9.03 -43.66
C ALA A 149 -5.51 10.51 -43.28
N LEU A 150 -4.60 11.00 -42.42
CA LEU A 150 -4.12 12.37 -42.12
C LEU A 150 -4.02 12.53 -40.59
N SER A 151 -2.85 12.67 -39.95
CA SER A 151 -1.79 13.65 -40.18
C SER A 151 -0.37 13.09 -39.86
N ASN A 152 0.63 13.55 -40.60
CA ASN A 152 2.03 13.09 -40.58
C ASN A 152 2.85 13.59 -39.37
N LEU A 153 2.36 13.44 -38.15
CA LEU A 153 3.23 13.52 -36.96
C LEU A 153 3.61 12.10 -36.53
N THR A 154 4.69 11.58 -37.11
CA THR A 154 5.29 10.33 -36.64
C THR A 154 6.13 10.65 -35.41
N LEU A 155 5.73 10.12 -34.24
CA LEU A 155 6.55 10.25 -33.04
C LEU A 155 7.87 9.50 -33.28
N THR A 156 8.99 10.19 -33.11
CA THR A 156 10.34 9.60 -33.19
C THR A 156 11.08 9.85 -31.90
N VAL A 157 11.81 8.85 -31.42
CA VAL A 157 12.65 8.94 -30.24
C VAL A 157 14.08 9.24 -30.66
N GLU A 158 14.72 10.18 -29.96
CA GLU A 158 16.14 10.47 -30.19
C GLU A 158 17.05 9.55 -29.38
N GLU A 159 18.23 9.26 -29.92
CA GLU A 159 19.23 8.46 -29.22
C GLU A 159 19.70 9.12 -27.90
N SER A 160 19.71 10.45 -27.86
CA SER A 160 20.05 11.21 -26.66
C SER A 160 19.06 10.95 -25.51
N GLU A 161 17.78 10.80 -25.83
CA GLU A 161 16.68 10.53 -24.89
C GLU A 161 16.72 9.10 -24.39
N VAL A 162 16.93 8.14 -25.31
CA VAL A 162 17.11 6.73 -24.95
C VAL A 162 18.31 6.58 -24.01
N ARG A 163 19.45 7.20 -24.33
CA ARG A 163 20.67 7.15 -23.52
C ARG A 163 20.45 7.73 -22.12
N ARG A 164 19.79 8.89 -22.02
CA ARG A 164 19.45 9.53 -20.74
C ARG A 164 18.55 8.62 -19.89
N THR A 165 17.57 7.99 -20.52
CA THR A 165 16.63 7.07 -19.88
C THR A 165 17.34 5.81 -19.40
N LEU A 166 18.21 5.21 -20.20
CA LEU A 166 18.99 4.04 -19.80
C LEU A 166 19.91 4.35 -18.60
N LYS A 167 20.58 5.52 -18.60
CA LYS A 167 21.44 5.95 -17.49
C LYS A 167 20.68 6.21 -16.18
N SER A 168 19.40 6.58 -16.26
CA SER A 168 18.56 6.87 -15.09
C SER A 168 17.92 5.61 -14.49
N ILE A 169 18.04 4.44 -15.14
CA ILE A 169 17.50 3.17 -14.62
C ILE A 169 18.05 2.88 -13.22
N ASN A 170 17.16 2.41 -12.34
CA ASN A 170 17.56 1.90 -11.02
C ASN A 170 18.13 0.48 -11.18
N PRO A 171 19.44 0.27 -10.93
CA PRO A 171 20.11 -1.01 -11.18
C PRO A 171 19.68 -2.13 -10.21
N ARG A 172 19.02 -1.79 -9.09
CA ARG A 172 18.61 -2.74 -8.05
C ARG A 172 17.21 -3.32 -8.25
N LYS A 173 16.48 -2.90 -9.29
CA LYS A 173 15.15 -3.46 -9.59
C LYS A 173 15.31 -4.85 -10.23
N ALA A 174 14.39 -5.76 -9.91
CA ALA A 174 14.35 -7.10 -10.48
C ALA A 174 14.17 -7.05 -12.01
N ALA A 175 14.79 -8.00 -12.72
CA ALA A 175 14.70 -8.13 -14.16
C ALA A 175 13.31 -8.60 -14.61
N GLY A 176 12.94 -8.27 -15.84
CA GLY A 176 11.73 -8.77 -16.50
C GLY A 176 11.92 -10.21 -17.01
N PRO A 177 10.96 -10.72 -17.81
CA PRO A 177 11.01 -12.06 -18.39
C PRO A 177 12.17 -12.28 -19.37
N ASP A 178 12.76 -11.19 -19.87
CA ASP A 178 13.95 -11.17 -20.72
C ASP A 178 15.25 -11.46 -19.97
N GLY A 179 15.23 -11.46 -18.63
CA GLY A 179 16.40 -11.68 -17.80
C GLY A 179 17.42 -10.53 -17.83
N VAL A 180 17.10 -9.42 -18.51
CA VAL A 180 18.01 -8.28 -18.64
C VAL A 180 17.91 -7.41 -17.39
N SER A 181 18.97 -7.43 -16.61
CA SER A 181 19.07 -6.66 -15.36
C SER A 181 19.31 -5.16 -15.60
N GLY A 182 18.91 -4.34 -14.61
CA GLY A 182 18.99 -2.88 -14.74
C GLY A 182 20.40 -2.30 -14.72
N TRP A 183 21.36 -3.02 -14.14
CA TRP A 183 22.77 -2.59 -14.17
C TRP A 183 23.36 -2.75 -15.58
N VAL A 184 23.03 -3.83 -16.30
CA VAL A 184 23.45 -4.00 -17.71
C VAL A 184 22.92 -2.86 -18.59
N LEU A 185 21.63 -2.52 -18.47
CA LEU A 185 21.04 -1.43 -19.25
C LEU A 185 21.66 -0.06 -18.93
N LYS A 186 22.02 0.16 -17.66
CA LYS A 186 22.61 1.42 -17.20
C LYS A 186 24.09 1.55 -17.60
N ASP A 187 24.88 0.51 -17.37
CA ASP A 187 26.33 0.53 -17.58
C ASP A 187 26.67 0.41 -19.07
N CYS A 188 25.84 -0.30 -19.85
CA CYS A 188 25.95 -0.37 -21.31
C CYS A 188 25.07 0.65 -22.04
N ALA A 189 24.56 1.67 -21.34
CA ALA A 189 23.64 2.66 -21.93
C ALA A 189 24.21 3.30 -23.19
N ASP A 190 25.52 3.53 -23.23
CA ASP A 190 26.15 4.23 -24.35
C ASP A 190 26.25 3.38 -25.62
N GLN A 191 26.38 2.05 -25.47
CA GLN A 191 26.42 1.05 -26.53
C GLN A 191 25.01 0.64 -26.96
N LEU A 192 24.08 0.61 -26.02
CA LEU A 192 22.70 0.14 -26.24
C LEU A 192 21.78 1.23 -26.79
N ALA A 193 22.07 2.52 -26.55
CA ALA A 193 21.18 3.62 -26.93
C ALA A 193 20.83 3.61 -28.43
N GLY A 194 21.82 3.51 -29.33
CA GLY A 194 21.56 3.48 -30.77
C GLY A 194 20.76 2.25 -31.22
N ILE A 195 20.95 1.11 -30.56
CA ILE A 195 20.21 -0.12 -30.84
C ILE A 195 18.74 0.03 -30.43
N PHE A 196 18.49 0.46 -29.19
CA PHE A 196 17.13 0.68 -28.69
C PHE A 196 16.40 1.80 -29.45
N THR A 197 17.11 2.84 -29.88
CA THR A 197 16.55 3.91 -30.71
C THR A 197 16.01 3.37 -32.03
N LYS A 198 16.78 2.51 -32.71
CA LYS A 198 16.33 1.84 -33.95
C LYS A 198 15.12 0.96 -33.68
N ILE A 199 15.15 0.16 -32.62
CA ILE A 199 14.03 -0.71 -32.23
C ILE A 199 12.76 0.10 -31.95
N PHE A 200 12.86 1.20 -31.18
CA PHE A 200 11.71 2.03 -30.84
C PHE A 200 11.15 2.75 -32.06
N ASN A 201 12.00 3.35 -32.91
CA ASN A 201 11.54 4.04 -34.11
C ASN A 201 10.95 3.08 -35.14
N GLN A 202 11.49 1.87 -35.29
CA GLN A 202 10.87 0.82 -36.11
C GLN A 202 9.52 0.39 -35.53
N SER A 203 9.45 0.16 -34.21
CA SER A 203 8.23 -0.21 -33.51
C SER A 203 7.13 0.85 -33.67
N LEU A 204 7.47 2.14 -33.54
CA LEU A 204 6.57 3.28 -33.74
C LEU A 204 6.12 3.42 -35.19
N ALA A 205 7.04 3.29 -36.16
CA ALA A 205 6.72 3.36 -37.58
C ALA A 205 5.79 2.23 -38.03
N MET A 206 5.93 1.04 -37.44
CA MET A 206 5.08 -0.11 -37.71
C MET A 206 3.82 -0.14 -36.83
N SER A 207 3.70 0.75 -35.84
CA SER A 207 2.64 0.72 -34.81
C SER A 207 2.50 -0.64 -34.10
N THR A 208 3.61 -1.37 -33.95
CA THR A 208 3.62 -2.70 -33.34
C THR A 208 4.71 -2.82 -32.28
N VAL A 209 4.37 -3.35 -31.10
CA VAL A 209 5.33 -3.62 -30.04
C VAL A 209 5.89 -5.05 -30.15
N PRO A 210 7.23 -5.23 -30.15
CA PRO A 210 7.85 -6.55 -30.16
C PRO A 210 7.31 -7.47 -29.05
N PRO A 211 6.96 -8.75 -29.34
CA PRO A 211 6.37 -9.66 -28.36
C PRO A 211 7.17 -9.84 -27.06
N CYS A 212 8.51 -9.79 -27.15
CA CYS A 212 9.39 -9.85 -25.97
C CYS A 212 9.20 -8.66 -25.02
N LEU A 213 8.80 -7.49 -25.54
CA LEU A 213 8.50 -6.29 -24.74
C LEU A 213 7.10 -6.31 -24.13
N LYS A 214 6.24 -7.24 -24.56
CA LYS A 214 4.85 -7.42 -24.10
C LYS A 214 4.68 -8.51 -23.04
N SER A 215 5.73 -9.30 -22.81
CA SER A 215 5.70 -10.40 -21.85
C SER A 215 5.86 -9.88 -20.42
N SER A 216 5.13 -10.47 -19.47
CA SER A 216 5.22 -10.12 -18.06
C SER A 216 5.18 -11.35 -17.15
N ILE A 217 5.85 -11.25 -16.00
CA ILE A 217 5.69 -12.23 -14.92
C ILE A 217 5.16 -11.51 -13.69
N ILE A 218 3.98 -11.94 -13.25
CA ILE A 218 3.33 -11.45 -12.04
C ILE A 218 3.94 -12.15 -10.83
N VAL A 219 4.40 -11.34 -9.88
CA VAL A 219 4.77 -11.77 -8.53
C VAL A 219 3.67 -11.32 -7.58
N PRO A 220 2.85 -12.25 -7.04
CA PRO A 220 1.77 -11.90 -6.14
C PRO A 220 2.34 -11.51 -4.78
N LEU A 221 1.99 -10.31 -4.30
CA LEU A 221 2.41 -9.82 -2.97
C LEU A 221 1.22 -9.70 -2.02
N PRO A 222 1.27 -10.26 -0.80
CA PRO A 222 0.21 -10.09 0.20
C PRO A 222 -0.05 -8.62 0.53
N LYS A 223 -1.32 -8.20 0.46
CA LYS A 223 -1.80 -6.87 0.89
C LYS A 223 -1.77 -6.71 2.41
N LYS A 224 -1.96 -7.82 3.13
CA LYS A 224 -2.09 -7.89 4.58
C LYS A 224 -1.34 -9.11 5.13
N SER A 225 -1.07 -9.11 6.44
CA SER A 225 -0.27 -10.16 7.10
C SER A 225 -0.92 -11.54 7.07
N HIS A 226 -2.25 -11.60 7.06
CA HIS A 226 -3.03 -12.83 6.96
C HIS A 226 -3.89 -12.80 5.70
N VAL A 227 -3.52 -13.57 4.69
CA VAL A 227 -4.28 -13.64 3.43
C VAL A 227 -5.47 -14.58 3.63
N SER A 228 -6.68 -14.08 3.37
CA SER A 228 -7.93 -14.86 3.50
C SER A 228 -8.59 -15.14 2.16
N SER A 229 -8.22 -14.41 1.10
CA SER A 229 -8.79 -14.54 -0.25
C SER A 229 -7.77 -14.20 -1.33
N LEU A 230 -8.01 -14.65 -2.57
CA LEU A 230 -7.16 -14.29 -3.72
C LEU A 230 -7.14 -12.77 -3.99
N SER A 231 -8.17 -12.03 -3.55
CA SER A 231 -8.25 -10.57 -3.67
C SER A 231 -7.26 -9.81 -2.76
N ASP A 232 -6.68 -10.52 -1.79
CA ASP A 232 -5.68 -9.99 -0.86
C ASP A 232 -4.25 -9.99 -1.45
N TYR A 233 -4.08 -10.32 -2.73
CA TYR A 233 -2.79 -10.22 -3.42
C TYR A 233 -2.73 -9.01 -4.37
N TRP A 234 -1.57 -8.35 -4.41
CA TRP A 234 -1.20 -7.40 -5.46
C TRP A 234 -0.54 -8.15 -6.63
N PRO A 235 -1.03 -8.00 -7.88
CA PRO A 235 -0.42 -8.62 -9.04
C PRO A 235 0.75 -7.77 -9.58
N VAL A 236 1.91 -7.76 -8.91
CA VAL A 236 3.06 -6.96 -9.37
C VAL A 236 3.70 -7.59 -10.61
N ALA A 237 3.49 -6.98 -11.78
CA ALA A 237 4.07 -7.40 -13.04
C ALA A 237 5.50 -6.88 -13.21
N LEU A 238 6.44 -7.82 -13.34
CA LEU A 238 7.79 -7.52 -13.82
C LEU A 238 7.75 -7.38 -15.34
N THR A 239 8.09 -6.19 -15.83
CA THR A 239 8.15 -5.82 -17.26
C THR A 239 9.56 -5.33 -17.63
N PRO A 240 9.94 -5.35 -18.92
CA PRO A 240 11.23 -4.82 -19.37
C PRO A 240 11.47 -3.37 -18.93
N MET A 241 12.70 -3.08 -18.49
CA MET A 241 12.96 -1.92 -17.64
C MET A 241 12.91 -0.55 -18.33
N VAL A 242 12.87 -0.51 -19.66
CA VAL A 242 12.98 0.69 -20.51
C VAL A 242 11.75 1.60 -20.53
N MET A 243 10.64 1.22 -19.88
CA MET A 243 9.35 1.90 -20.03
C MET A 243 9.02 2.99 -18.97
N LYS A 244 9.98 3.69 -18.31
CA LYS A 244 9.74 4.42 -17.03
C LYS A 244 9.66 5.99 -16.99
N TYR A 245 8.46 6.48 -16.61
CA TYR A 245 8.00 7.60 -15.73
C TYR A 245 7.88 9.04 -16.28
N LEU A 246 6.80 9.72 -15.88
CA LEU A 246 6.51 11.16 -16.04
C LEU A 246 6.22 11.77 -14.65
N GLY A 247 6.82 12.93 -14.32
CA GLY A 247 6.75 13.53 -12.98
C GLY A 247 5.85 14.77 -12.85
N ASN A 248 5.80 15.34 -11.62
CA ASN A 248 5.30 16.68 -11.22
C ASN A 248 3.89 16.84 -10.59
N ARG A 249 3.24 15.78 -10.08
CA ARG A 249 2.02 15.90 -9.24
C ARG A 249 2.10 14.99 -8.00
N SER A 250 1.60 15.43 -6.83
CA SER A 250 1.68 14.67 -5.58
C SER A 250 0.31 14.32 -4.99
N THR A 251 0.24 13.27 -4.17
CA THR A 251 -0.98 12.90 -3.42
C THR A 251 -1.43 14.01 -2.47
N GLU A 252 -0.51 14.83 -1.95
CA GLU A 252 -0.84 15.98 -1.12
C GLU A 252 -1.66 17.03 -1.89
N ASP A 253 -1.36 17.26 -3.17
CA ASP A 253 -2.13 18.20 -4.00
C ASP A 253 -3.58 17.77 -4.08
N THR A 254 -3.78 16.47 -4.34
CA THR A 254 -5.11 15.87 -4.45
C THR A 254 -5.91 15.99 -3.16
N VAL A 255 -5.30 15.64 -2.03
CA VAL A 255 -5.96 15.75 -0.72
C VAL A 255 -6.27 17.22 -0.41
N ALA A 256 -5.35 18.14 -0.71
CA ALA A 256 -5.55 19.56 -0.50
C ALA A 256 -6.69 20.12 -1.38
N THR A 257 -6.76 19.76 -2.66
CA THR A 257 -7.83 20.20 -3.57
C THR A 257 -9.21 19.73 -3.10
N ALA A 258 -9.33 18.44 -2.73
CA ALA A 258 -10.60 17.89 -2.25
C ALA A 258 -11.07 18.57 -0.95
N LEU A 259 -10.15 18.76 0.01
CA LEU A 259 -10.47 19.42 1.28
C LEU A 259 -10.71 20.91 1.12
N HIS A 260 -10.02 21.59 0.20
CA HIS A 260 -10.27 23.00 -0.08
C HIS A 260 -11.70 23.22 -0.58
N ALA A 261 -12.14 22.44 -1.58
CA ALA A 261 -13.52 22.50 -2.08
C ALA A 261 -14.56 22.24 -0.96
N ALA A 262 -14.31 21.24 -0.11
CA ALA A 262 -15.18 20.93 1.01
C ALA A 262 -15.25 22.07 2.04
N LEU A 263 -14.09 22.55 2.50
CA LEU A 263 -13.98 23.59 3.54
C LEU A 263 -14.57 24.91 3.06
N SER A 264 -14.26 25.36 1.85
CA SER A 264 -14.81 26.60 1.28
C SER A 264 -16.33 26.55 1.15
N HIS A 265 -16.92 25.37 0.90
CA HIS A 265 -18.37 25.25 0.85
C HIS A 265 -19.02 25.25 2.24
N LEU A 266 -18.40 24.61 3.23
CA LEU A 266 -18.89 24.52 4.61
C LEU A 266 -18.99 25.88 5.32
N GLU A 267 -18.31 26.92 4.82
CA GLU A 267 -18.47 28.29 5.31
C GLU A 267 -19.87 28.87 5.04
N LYS A 268 -20.62 28.30 4.09
CA LYS A 268 -21.97 28.73 3.74
C LYS A 268 -22.99 28.18 4.74
N GLN A 269 -23.88 29.04 5.23
CA GLN A 269 -24.92 28.62 6.17
C GLN A 269 -25.88 27.58 5.55
N GLY A 270 -26.20 26.53 6.31
CA GLY A 270 -27.14 25.50 5.86
C GLY A 270 -26.57 24.55 4.80
N SER A 271 -25.25 24.55 4.60
CA SER A 271 -24.53 23.63 3.71
C SER A 271 -23.93 22.45 4.47
N TYR A 272 -23.64 21.38 3.75
CA TYR A 272 -22.84 20.25 4.21
C TYR A 272 -22.16 19.57 3.00
N VAL A 273 -21.21 18.68 3.25
CA VAL A 273 -20.41 18.03 2.20
C VAL A 273 -20.52 16.52 2.29
N ARG A 274 -20.62 15.86 1.13
CA ARG A 274 -20.54 14.40 1.00
C ARG A 274 -19.30 14.03 0.21
N LEU A 275 -18.49 13.11 0.74
CA LEU A 275 -17.29 12.59 0.12
C LEU A 275 -17.51 11.11 -0.18
N LEU A 276 -17.59 10.75 -1.45
CA LEU A 276 -17.68 9.36 -1.88
C LEU A 276 -16.30 8.88 -2.32
N PHE A 277 -15.70 7.98 -1.55
CA PHE A 277 -14.43 7.34 -1.89
C PHE A 277 -14.72 6.05 -2.67
N VAL A 278 -14.49 6.08 -3.97
CA VAL A 278 -14.80 5.00 -4.90
C VAL A 278 -13.63 4.00 -4.94
N ASP A 279 -13.94 2.71 -4.81
CA ASP A 279 -12.98 1.62 -4.99
C ASP A 279 -13.37 0.79 -6.22
N TYR A 280 -12.39 0.50 -7.07
CA TYR A 280 -12.55 -0.37 -8.24
C TYR A 280 -11.92 -1.74 -8.02
N SER A 281 -12.59 -2.78 -8.51
CA SER A 281 -12.07 -4.15 -8.46
C SER A 281 -10.96 -4.37 -9.48
N LEU A 282 -9.69 -4.23 -9.05
CA LEU A 282 -8.49 -4.39 -9.90
C LEU A 282 -8.52 -3.50 -11.15
N ALA A 283 -8.71 -2.19 -10.96
CA ALA A 283 -8.97 -1.21 -12.03
C ALA A 283 -8.04 -1.32 -13.26
N PHE A 284 -6.72 -1.46 -13.05
CA PHE A 284 -5.76 -1.59 -14.15
C PHE A 284 -6.02 -2.83 -15.02
N ASN A 285 -6.56 -3.90 -14.45
CA ASN A 285 -6.85 -5.15 -15.16
C ASN A 285 -8.11 -5.06 -16.03
N THR A 286 -8.88 -3.96 -15.97
CA THR A 286 -10.16 -3.85 -16.67
C THR A 286 -10.12 -2.90 -17.87
N ILE A 287 -9.01 -2.19 -18.10
CA ILE A 287 -8.81 -1.30 -19.24
C ILE A 287 -9.07 -2.05 -20.56
N LEU A 288 -10.01 -1.58 -21.36
CA LEU A 288 -10.25 -2.12 -22.71
C LEU A 288 -9.44 -1.31 -23.74
N PRO A 289 -8.48 -1.93 -24.48
CA PRO A 289 -7.63 -1.19 -25.42
C PRO A 289 -8.42 -0.43 -26.49
N GLN A 290 -9.51 -1.00 -26.99
CA GLN A 290 -10.36 -0.35 -27.99
C GLN A 290 -11.02 0.94 -27.48
N ILE A 291 -11.47 0.97 -26.23
CA ILE A 291 -12.04 2.18 -25.62
C ILE A 291 -10.93 3.21 -25.40
N LEU A 292 -9.76 2.77 -24.93
CA LEU A 292 -8.62 3.66 -24.74
C LEU A 292 -8.19 4.30 -26.07
N VAL A 293 -8.12 3.53 -27.15
CA VAL A 293 -7.76 4.03 -28.48
C VAL A 293 -8.69 5.14 -28.94
N GLY A 294 -10.01 4.94 -28.84
CA GLY A 294 -10.97 5.98 -29.19
C GLY A 294 -10.75 7.27 -28.40
N LYS A 295 -10.53 7.15 -27.08
CA LYS A 295 -10.22 8.30 -26.21
C LYS A 295 -8.92 9.02 -26.57
N LEU A 296 -7.90 8.29 -27.03
CA LEU A 296 -6.64 8.88 -27.47
C LEU A 296 -6.80 9.61 -28.81
N GLU A 297 -7.62 9.08 -29.70
CA GLU A 297 -7.99 9.73 -30.97
C GLU A 297 -8.79 11.02 -30.70
N ASP A 298 -9.72 11.01 -29.74
CA ASP A 298 -10.49 12.21 -29.32
C ASP A 298 -9.58 13.31 -28.74
N LEU A 299 -8.50 12.91 -28.05
CA LEU A 299 -7.45 13.82 -27.56
C LEU A 299 -6.51 14.33 -28.66
N GLY A 300 -6.68 13.87 -29.91
CA GLY A 300 -5.89 14.29 -31.06
C GLY A 300 -4.52 13.62 -31.18
N LEU A 301 -4.30 12.45 -30.55
CA LEU A 301 -3.05 11.72 -30.72
C LEU A 301 -2.94 11.14 -32.14
N PRO A 302 -1.72 11.06 -32.72
CA PRO A 302 -1.54 10.44 -34.03
C PRO A 302 -1.98 8.96 -34.04
N GLN A 303 -2.65 8.55 -35.12
CA GLN A 303 -3.15 7.18 -35.31
C GLN A 303 -2.07 6.12 -35.06
N SER A 304 -0.84 6.39 -35.50
CA SER A 304 0.29 5.48 -35.34
C SER A 304 0.63 5.24 -33.87
N THR A 305 0.53 6.26 -33.03
CA THR A 305 0.72 6.19 -31.57
C THR A 305 -0.43 5.44 -30.91
N CYS A 306 -1.68 5.71 -31.30
CA CYS A 306 -2.86 5.00 -30.79
C CYS A 306 -2.77 3.50 -31.10
N MET A 307 -2.41 3.14 -32.33
CA MET A 307 -2.23 1.75 -32.74
C MET A 307 -1.03 1.08 -32.08
N TRP A 308 0.04 1.82 -31.81
CA TRP A 308 1.17 1.33 -31.02
C TRP A 308 0.76 0.99 -29.58
N ILE A 309 -0.03 1.86 -28.93
CA ILE A 309 -0.57 1.63 -27.59
C ILE A 309 -1.55 0.45 -27.60
N ASN A 310 -2.40 0.33 -28.62
CA ASN A 310 -3.25 -0.85 -28.80
C ASN A 310 -2.40 -2.13 -28.89
N SER A 311 -1.40 -2.14 -29.76
CA SER A 311 -0.48 -3.27 -29.91
C SER A 311 0.26 -3.60 -28.61
N PHE A 312 0.57 -2.60 -27.78
CA PHE A 312 1.21 -2.80 -26.48
C PHE A 312 0.29 -3.54 -25.50
N LEU A 313 -1.00 -3.20 -25.48
CA LEU A 313 -1.98 -3.76 -24.55
C LEU A 313 -2.60 -5.08 -25.01
N SER A 314 -2.62 -5.37 -26.31
CA SER A 314 -3.20 -6.58 -26.89
C SER A 314 -2.23 -7.76 -27.02
N ASN A 315 -2.78 -8.98 -26.92
CA ASN A 315 -2.07 -10.25 -27.07
C ASN A 315 -0.79 -10.32 -26.21
N ARG A 316 -0.89 -9.90 -24.94
CA ARG A 316 0.19 -9.95 -23.97
C ARG A 316 0.25 -11.33 -23.33
N SER A 317 1.45 -11.88 -23.17
CA SER A 317 1.63 -13.14 -22.44
C SER A 317 1.86 -12.86 -20.95
N GLN A 318 1.02 -13.45 -20.10
CA GLN A 318 1.09 -13.36 -18.65
C GLN A 318 1.35 -14.72 -18.02
N ARG A 319 2.21 -14.75 -17.00
CA ARG A 319 2.40 -15.86 -16.07
C ARG A 319 2.46 -15.35 -14.64
N VAL A 320 1.99 -16.12 -13.67
CA VAL A 320 2.16 -15.86 -12.23
C VAL A 320 3.26 -16.75 -11.68
N ARG A 321 4.16 -16.19 -10.86
CA ARG A 321 5.21 -16.94 -10.16
C ARG A 321 5.02 -16.88 -8.65
N VAL A 322 4.85 -18.04 -8.03
CA VAL A 322 4.79 -18.21 -6.56
C VAL A 322 5.96 -19.11 -6.15
N GLY A 323 6.86 -18.59 -5.32
CA GLY A 323 8.07 -19.33 -4.94
C GLY A 323 8.89 -19.74 -6.17
N ARG A 324 9.11 -21.06 -6.33
CA ARG A 324 9.82 -21.64 -7.48
C ARG A 324 8.90 -22.03 -8.64
N HIS A 325 7.58 -21.94 -8.46
CA HIS A 325 6.61 -22.39 -9.46
C HIS A 325 6.12 -21.22 -10.32
N THR A 326 5.96 -21.48 -11.62
CA THR A 326 5.39 -20.53 -12.58
C THR A 326 4.18 -21.17 -13.24
N SER A 327 3.07 -20.43 -13.32
CA SER A 327 1.83 -20.88 -13.94
C SER A 327 1.97 -21.09 -15.45
N THR A 328 0.92 -21.63 -16.07
CA THR A 328 0.80 -21.62 -17.53
C THR A 328 0.74 -20.19 -18.06
N ALA A 329 1.06 -20.02 -19.35
CA ALA A 329 0.95 -18.73 -20.02
C ALA A 329 -0.49 -18.47 -20.44
N LEU A 330 -1.03 -17.31 -20.07
CA LEU A 330 -2.30 -16.81 -20.60
C LEU A 330 -2.01 -15.68 -21.60
N SER A 331 -2.81 -15.61 -22.67
CA SER A 331 -2.83 -14.48 -23.58
C SER A 331 -3.91 -13.51 -23.13
N LEU A 332 -3.57 -12.24 -22.96
CA LEU A 332 -4.47 -11.20 -22.48
C LEU A 332 -4.50 -10.03 -23.45
N SER A 333 -5.69 -9.55 -23.74
CA SER A 333 -5.95 -8.30 -24.45
C SER A 333 -6.76 -7.31 -23.62
N THR A 334 -7.14 -7.66 -22.39
CA THR A 334 -7.70 -6.71 -21.42
C THR A 334 -6.67 -6.32 -20.36
N GLY A 335 -6.78 -5.07 -19.90
CA GLY A 335 -6.01 -4.49 -18.82
C GLY A 335 -4.61 -4.06 -19.21
N SER A 336 -3.92 -3.47 -18.23
CA SER A 336 -2.56 -2.97 -18.34
C SER A 336 -1.68 -3.57 -17.25
N PRO A 337 -0.41 -3.92 -17.52
CA PRO A 337 0.42 -4.64 -16.56
C PRO A 337 0.77 -3.77 -15.34
N GLN A 338 0.31 -4.14 -14.15
CA GLN A 338 0.59 -3.38 -12.93
C GLN A 338 2.09 -3.41 -12.60
N GLY A 339 2.75 -2.25 -12.50
CA GLY A 339 4.19 -2.17 -12.30
C GLY A 339 4.99 -1.90 -13.58
N CYS A 340 4.35 -2.00 -14.75
CA CYS A 340 4.78 -1.23 -15.90
C CYS A 340 4.48 0.24 -15.64
N VAL A 341 5.34 1.12 -16.15
CA VAL A 341 5.28 2.53 -15.82
C VAL A 341 4.44 3.34 -16.81
N LEU A 342 4.13 2.77 -17.98
CA LEU A 342 3.12 3.32 -18.85
C LEU A 342 1.71 3.10 -18.28
N SER A 343 1.49 2.06 -17.46
CA SER A 343 0.16 1.68 -16.97
C SER A 343 -0.57 2.78 -16.18
N PRO A 344 0.06 3.50 -15.24
CA PRO A 344 -0.56 4.65 -14.58
C PRO A 344 -0.99 5.74 -15.56
N LEU A 345 -0.14 6.09 -16.53
CA LEU A 345 -0.47 7.10 -17.55
C LEU A 345 -1.64 6.65 -18.42
N LEU A 346 -1.63 5.40 -18.89
CA LEU A 346 -2.72 4.85 -19.70
C LEU A 346 -4.02 4.81 -18.92
N TYR A 347 -3.99 4.50 -17.62
CA TYR A 347 -5.19 4.58 -16.79
C TYR A 347 -5.69 6.02 -16.61
N THR A 348 -4.79 6.98 -16.42
CA THR A 348 -5.16 8.40 -16.38
C THR A 348 -5.80 8.87 -17.69
N LEU A 349 -5.25 8.47 -18.84
CA LEU A 349 -5.82 8.76 -20.16
C LEU A 349 -7.15 8.02 -20.38
N TYR A 350 -7.26 6.77 -19.91
CA TYR A 350 -8.48 5.98 -19.99
C TYR A 350 -9.65 6.59 -19.23
N THR A 351 -9.34 7.26 -18.12
CA THR A 351 -10.35 7.86 -17.23
C THR A 351 -10.45 9.38 -17.39
N HIS A 352 -9.79 9.99 -18.37
CA HIS A 352 -9.62 11.44 -18.44
C HIS A 352 -10.96 12.21 -18.53
N ASP A 353 -11.90 11.66 -19.30
CA ASP A 353 -13.28 12.10 -19.56
C ASP A 353 -14.25 11.83 -18.40
N CYS A 354 -13.80 11.17 -17.33
CA CYS A 354 -14.54 11.13 -16.06
C CYS A 354 -14.46 12.50 -15.38
N THR A 355 -15.30 13.43 -15.82
CA THR A 355 -15.40 14.81 -15.33
C THR A 355 -16.75 15.06 -14.67
N PRO A 356 -16.84 15.95 -13.67
CA PRO A 356 -18.11 16.22 -12.99
C PRO A 356 -19.17 16.73 -13.97
N ALA A 357 -20.37 16.17 -13.90
CA ALA A 357 -21.55 16.60 -14.65
C ALA A 357 -22.15 17.89 -14.08
N HIS A 358 -22.03 18.12 -12.77
CA HIS A 358 -22.56 19.31 -12.10
C HIS A 358 -21.45 20.19 -11.51
N HIS A 359 -21.61 21.51 -11.62
CA HIS A 359 -20.67 22.49 -11.05
C HIS A 359 -20.60 22.48 -9.52
N SER A 360 -21.60 21.91 -8.85
CA SER A 360 -21.65 21.74 -7.40
C SER A 360 -20.91 20.48 -6.93
N ASN A 361 -20.32 19.72 -7.85
CA ASN A 361 -19.54 18.54 -7.54
C ASN A 361 -18.11 18.71 -8.03
N THR A 362 -17.19 17.97 -7.43
CA THR A 362 -15.82 17.87 -7.90
C THR A 362 -15.42 16.40 -7.92
N ILE A 363 -14.91 15.93 -9.05
CA ILE A 363 -14.33 14.59 -9.16
C ILE A 363 -12.81 14.73 -9.09
N VAL A 364 -12.22 14.04 -8.12
CA VAL A 364 -10.79 14.06 -7.86
C VAL A 364 -10.24 12.65 -8.09
N LYS A 365 -9.22 12.52 -8.97
CA LYS A 365 -8.67 11.22 -9.40
C LYS A 365 -7.16 11.14 -9.15
N VAL A 366 -6.71 10.04 -8.57
CA VAL A 366 -5.29 9.68 -8.45
C VAL A 366 -5.13 8.21 -8.76
N ALA A 367 -4.59 7.91 -9.95
CA ALA A 367 -4.59 6.54 -10.46
C ALA A 367 -6.00 5.94 -10.33
N ASP A 368 -6.14 4.80 -9.67
CA ASP A 368 -7.42 4.11 -9.43
C ASP A 368 -8.28 4.72 -8.31
N ASP A 369 -7.71 5.57 -7.43
CA ASP A 369 -8.48 6.26 -6.40
C ASP A 369 -9.32 7.39 -7.03
N THR A 370 -10.65 7.27 -6.94
CA THR A 370 -11.59 8.30 -7.40
C THR A 370 -12.45 8.78 -6.24
N THR A 371 -12.55 10.09 -6.07
CA THR A 371 -13.35 10.71 -5.01
C THR A 371 -14.33 11.70 -5.62
N VAL A 372 -15.62 11.55 -5.29
CA VAL A 372 -16.64 12.56 -5.61
C VAL A 372 -16.86 13.43 -4.39
N VAL A 373 -16.67 14.73 -4.55
CA VAL A 373 -16.96 15.75 -3.53
C VAL A 373 -18.28 16.42 -3.91
N GLY A 374 -19.36 16.09 -3.21
CA GLY A 374 -20.68 16.69 -3.39
C GLY A 374 -20.89 17.86 -2.45
N LEU A 375 -21.12 19.06 -3.01
CA LEU A 375 -21.35 20.28 -2.25
C LEU A 375 -22.86 20.53 -2.12
N VAL A 376 -23.44 20.13 -0.98
CA VAL A 376 -24.89 20.20 -0.78
C VAL A 376 -25.26 21.52 -0.10
N ALA A 377 -26.25 22.22 -0.67
CA ALA A 377 -26.78 23.47 -0.12
C ALA A 377 -28.29 23.36 0.08
N GLY A 378 -28.80 23.89 1.20
CA GLY A 378 -30.24 23.90 1.47
C GLY A 378 -30.89 22.52 1.63
N GLY A 379 -30.09 21.45 1.70
CA GLY A 379 -30.58 20.07 1.76
C GLY A 379 -30.87 19.42 0.41
N ASP A 380 -30.61 20.11 -0.72
CA ASP A 380 -30.82 19.54 -2.05
C ASP A 380 -29.66 18.63 -2.46
N GLU A 381 -29.91 17.31 -2.42
CA GLU A 381 -28.94 16.27 -2.76
C GLU A 381 -28.94 15.89 -4.24
N SER A 382 -29.83 16.47 -5.06
CA SER A 382 -30.13 15.98 -6.41
C SER A 382 -28.88 15.95 -7.28
N ALA A 383 -28.13 17.05 -7.33
CA ALA A 383 -26.89 17.14 -8.11
C ALA A 383 -25.83 16.11 -7.69
N TYR A 384 -25.71 15.81 -6.40
CA TYR A 384 -24.75 14.79 -5.93
C TYR A 384 -25.22 13.38 -6.31
N ARG A 385 -26.53 13.09 -6.19
CA ARG A 385 -27.08 11.77 -6.53
C ARG A 385 -27.03 11.50 -8.03
N ASP A 386 -27.39 12.50 -8.84
CA ASP A 386 -27.31 12.43 -10.30
C ASP A 386 -25.87 12.18 -10.76
N GLU A 387 -24.89 12.81 -10.10
CA GLU A 387 -23.46 12.59 -10.36
C GLU A 387 -22.99 11.17 -10.03
N VAL A 388 -23.45 10.61 -8.90
CA VAL A 388 -23.11 9.23 -8.52
C VAL A 388 -23.74 8.23 -9.49
N GLU A 389 -24.98 8.46 -9.92
CA GLU A 389 -25.65 7.61 -10.91
C GLU A 389 -24.97 7.71 -12.29
N TRP A 390 -24.63 8.92 -12.72
CA TRP A 390 -23.85 9.16 -13.93
C TRP A 390 -22.50 8.45 -13.87
N LEU A 391 -21.76 8.58 -12.76
CA LEU A 391 -20.48 7.91 -12.56
C LEU A 391 -20.63 6.37 -12.63
N SER A 392 -21.70 5.83 -12.06
CA SER A 392 -22.03 4.40 -12.13
C SER A 392 -22.27 3.93 -13.57
N GLY A 393 -23.03 4.72 -14.35
CA GLY A 393 -23.24 4.50 -15.79
C GLY A 393 -21.93 4.57 -16.58
N TRP A 394 -21.15 5.63 -16.39
CA TRP A 394 -19.86 5.83 -17.04
C TRP A 394 -18.88 4.71 -16.71
N CYS A 395 -18.83 4.22 -15.46
CA CYS A 395 -17.99 3.09 -15.08
C CYS A 395 -18.38 1.81 -15.85
N ARG A 396 -19.68 1.55 -16.02
CA ARG A 396 -20.18 0.39 -16.78
C ARG A 396 -19.81 0.49 -18.26
N GLU A 397 -19.97 1.65 -18.87
CA GLU A 397 -19.57 1.90 -20.27
C GLU A 397 -18.06 1.74 -20.47
N ASN A 398 -17.26 2.08 -19.46
CA ASN A 398 -15.81 2.00 -19.48
C ASN A 398 -15.24 0.71 -18.88
N ASN A 399 -16.06 -0.32 -18.66
CA ASN A 399 -15.64 -1.59 -18.08
C ASN A 399 -14.85 -1.44 -16.75
N LEU A 400 -15.24 -0.48 -15.91
CA LEU A 400 -14.69 -0.28 -14.58
C LEU A 400 -15.66 -0.88 -13.56
N LEU A 401 -15.23 -1.94 -12.87
CA LEU A 401 -16.06 -2.64 -11.90
C LEU A 401 -16.00 -1.94 -10.54
N LEU A 402 -17.02 -1.13 -10.26
CA LEU A 402 -17.25 -0.51 -8.95
C LEU A 402 -17.41 -1.57 -7.85
N ASN A 403 -16.71 -1.38 -6.74
CA ASN A 403 -16.82 -2.24 -5.56
C ASN A 403 -17.60 -1.51 -4.46
N THR A 404 -18.93 -1.58 -4.50
CA THR A 404 -19.79 -0.85 -3.54
C THR A 404 -19.50 -1.23 -2.09
N THR A 405 -19.07 -2.47 -1.82
CA THR A 405 -18.68 -2.92 -0.47
C THR A 405 -17.43 -2.21 0.07
N LYS A 406 -16.50 -1.81 -0.81
CA LYS A 406 -15.28 -1.09 -0.43
C LYS A 406 -15.41 0.42 -0.60
N THR A 407 -16.30 0.87 -1.47
CA THR A 407 -16.69 2.28 -1.57
C THR A 407 -17.27 2.75 -0.23
N LYS A 408 -16.84 3.94 0.22
CA LYS A 408 -17.29 4.53 1.48
C LYS A 408 -17.78 5.96 1.28
N GLU A 409 -18.78 6.34 2.06
CA GLU A 409 -19.26 7.71 2.14
C GLU A 409 -18.85 8.33 3.48
N LEU A 410 -18.23 9.50 3.43
CA LEU A 410 -17.97 10.35 4.59
C LEU A 410 -18.79 11.63 4.44
N ILE A 411 -19.53 12.02 5.48
CA ILE A 411 -20.36 13.23 5.47
C ILE A 411 -19.83 14.20 6.51
N ILE A 412 -19.56 15.44 6.09
CA ILE A 412 -19.15 16.52 6.96
C ILE A 412 -20.32 17.50 7.07
N ASP A 413 -20.96 17.54 8.23
CA ASP A 413 -22.14 18.36 8.49
C ASP A 413 -22.01 19.12 9.82
N TYR A 414 -21.96 20.46 9.74
CA TYR A 414 -21.93 21.35 10.91
C TYR A 414 -23.23 22.14 11.08
N ARG A 415 -24.29 21.77 10.37
CA ARG A 415 -25.60 22.44 10.50
C ARG A 415 -26.14 22.19 11.90
N ARG A 416 -26.67 23.25 12.54
CA ARG A 416 -27.21 23.18 13.90
C ARG A 416 -28.51 22.38 14.02
N LYS A 417 -29.23 22.21 12.90
CA LYS A 417 -30.48 21.46 12.84
C LYS A 417 -30.18 20.16 12.12
N GLU A 418 -30.15 19.06 12.87
CA GLU A 418 -30.03 17.73 12.30
C GLU A 418 -31.22 17.49 11.36
N THR A 419 -30.90 17.24 10.11
CA THR A 419 -31.85 16.71 9.12
C THR A 419 -31.35 15.32 8.79
N ASP A 420 -32.25 14.34 8.77
CA ASP A 420 -31.86 12.97 8.47
C ASP A 420 -31.33 12.90 7.03
N ILE A 421 -30.05 12.55 6.88
CA ILE A 421 -29.38 12.52 5.58
C ILE A 421 -29.58 11.15 4.97
N THR A 422 -30.34 11.12 3.87
CA THR A 422 -30.78 9.88 3.23
C THR A 422 -29.58 9.03 2.79
N PRO A 423 -29.57 7.70 3.04
CA PRO A 423 -28.51 6.81 2.58
C PRO A 423 -28.29 6.87 1.06
N LEU A 424 -27.08 6.56 0.63
CA LEU A 424 -26.71 6.46 -0.77
C LEU A 424 -26.74 5.00 -1.22
N TYR A 425 -27.31 4.74 -2.39
CA TYR A 425 -27.34 3.42 -3.01
C TYR A 425 -26.66 3.48 -4.37
N ILE A 426 -25.85 2.48 -4.70
CA ILE A 426 -25.21 2.33 -6.00
C ILE A 426 -25.57 0.95 -6.52
N SER A 427 -26.25 0.89 -7.68
CA SER A 427 -26.72 -0.38 -8.28
C SER A 427 -27.55 -1.26 -7.33
N GLY A 428 -28.30 -0.63 -6.40
CA GLY A 428 -29.13 -1.32 -5.40
C GLY A 428 -28.43 -1.63 -4.06
N ASP A 429 -27.11 -1.52 -3.99
CA ASP A 429 -26.34 -1.74 -2.76
C ASP A 429 -26.19 -0.45 -1.95
N CYS A 430 -26.44 -0.52 -0.64
CA CYS A 430 -26.25 0.62 0.26
C CYS A 430 -24.75 0.89 0.49
N VAL A 431 -24.31 2.13 0.24
CA VAL A 431 -22.94 2.56 0.50
C VAL A 431 -22.77 2.76 2.01
N GLU A 432 -21.72 2.16 2.57
CA GLU A 432 -21.42 2.33 3.99
C GLU A 432 -20.98 3.76 4.29
N ARG A 433 -21.70 4.41 5.21
CA ARG A 433 -21.32 5.69 5.80
C ARG A 433 -20.33 5.46 6.93
N VAL A 434 -19.20 6.17 6.89
CA VAL A 434 -18.13 6.09 7.89
C VAL A 434 -17.92 7.42 8.59
N ALA A 435 -17.44 7.38 9.83
CA ALA A 435 -17.05 8.58 10.60
C ALA A 435 -15.64 9.07 10.24
N ASP A 436 -14.80 8.18 9.72
CA ASP A 436 -13.45 8.50 9.28
C ASP A 436 -13.01 7.59 8.13
N PHE A 437 -12.15 8.11 7.24
CA PHE A 437 -11.64 7.38 6.09
C PHE A 437 -10.18 7.71 5.80
N ARG A 438 -9.43 6.72 5.31
CA ARG A 438 -8.03 6.90 4.92
C ARG A 438 -7.89 7.30 3.46
N PHE A 439 -7.94 8.60 3.18
CA PHE A 439 -7.80 9.14 1.84
C PHE A 439 -6.32 9.38 1.48
N LEU A 440 -5.80 8.66 0.48
CA LEU A 440 -4.41 8.80 -0.03
C LEU A 440 -3.35 8.81 1.08
N GLY A 441 -3.56 7.99 2.10
CA GLY A 441 -2.64 7.83 3.22
C GLY A 441 -2.86 8.77 4.41
N VAL A 442 -3.77 9.74 4.31
CA VAL A 442 -4.18 10.68 5.36
C VAL A 442 -5.53 10.27 5.94
N GLN A 443 -5.69 10.26 7.26
CA GLN A 443 -7.00 10.00 7.88
C GLN A 443 -7.82 11.29 7.94
N ILE A 444 -9.03 11.27 7.38
CA ILE A 444 -10.00 12.38 7.42
C ILE A 444 -11.20 11.93 8.25
N GLU A 445 -11.61 12.76 9.20
CA GLU A 445 -12.76 12.54 10.08
C GLU A 445 -13.93 13.44 9.66
N ASP A 446 -15.16 13.01 9.91
CA ASP A 446 -16.42 13.72 9.62
C ASP A 446 -16.52 15.09 10.30
N CYS A 447 -15.87 15.22 11.46
CA CYS A 447 -15.76 16.44 12.24
C CYS A 447 -14.48 17.23 11.92
N LEU A 448 -13.71 16.82 10.91
CA LEU A 448 -12.44 17.40 10.49
C LEU A 448 -11.44 17.59 11.64
N THR A 449 -11.55 16.76 12.69
CA THR A 449 -10.49 16.64 13.67
C THR A 449 -9.40 15.73 13.15
N TRP A 450 -8.20 15.91 13.68
CA TRP A 450 -7.00 15.18 13.22
C TRP A 450 -6.52 14.17 14.25
N SER A 451 -7.43 13.68 15.10
CA SER A 451 -7.11 12.86 16.26
C SER A 451 -6.62 11.48 15.84
N THR A 452 -7.36 10.82 14.95
CA THR A 452 -7.02 9.50 14.42
C THR A 452 -5.77 9.58 13.55
N ASN A 453 -5.67 10.59 12.67
CA ASN A 453 -4.48 10.82 11.84
C ASN A 453 -3.21 10.98 12.69
N THR A 454 -3.24 11.89 13.67
CA THR A 454 -2.06 12.18 14.52
C THR A 454 -1.71 11.02 15.45
N SER A 455 -2.70 10.26 15.94
CA SER A 455 -2.49 9.04 16.73
C SER A 455 -1.79 7.95 15.92
N GLU A 456 -2.22 7.70 14.67
CA GLU A 456 -1.57 6.75 13.78
C GLU A 456 -0.12 7.14 13.46
N LEU A 457 0.09 8.41 13.10
CA LEU A 457 1.43 8.95 12.81
C LEU A 457 2.34 8.81 14.03
N LEU A 458 1.84 9.14 15.22
CA LEU A 458 2.57 8.96 16.47
C LEU A 458 2.98 7.50 16.69
N LYS A 459 2.04 6.56 16.58
CA LYS A 459 2.30 5.13 16.78
C LYS A 459 3.37 4.63 15.81
N LYS A 460 3.25 4.97 14.52
CA LYS A 460 4.23 4.62 13.48
C LYS A 460 5.60 5.22 13.80
N ALA A 461 5.67 6.52 14.12
CA ALA A 461 6.92 7.21 14.40
C ALA A 461 7.60 6.69 15.68
N GLN A 462 6.83 6.38 16.73
CA GLN A 462 7.35 5.80 17.97
C GLN A 462 7.96 4.41 17.76
N GLN A 463 7.34 3.56 16.94
CA GLN A 463 7.93 2.27 16.57
C GLN A 463 9.29 2.46 15.88
N ARG A 464 9.47 3.52 15.08
CA ARG A 464 10.74 3.81 14.40
C ARG A 464 11.83 4.37 15.32
N LEU A 465 11.46 4.98 16.45
CA LEU A 465 12.42 5.38 17.50
C LEU A 465 13.17 4.16 18.08
N TYR A 466 12.55 2.99 18.16
CA TYR A 466 13.22 1.77 18.62
C TYR A 466 14.45 1.45 17.76
N PHE A 467 14.28 1.46 16.43
CA PHE A 467 15.39 1.21 15.50
C PHE A 467 16.48 2.28 15.63
N LEU A 468 16.09 3.55 15.77
CA LEU A 468 17.05 4.64 15.98
C LEU A 468 17.89 4.43 17.26
N ARG A 469 17.26 3.97 18.36
CA ARG A 469 17.97 3.62 19.60
C ARG A 469 18.88 2.41 19.41
N ALA A 470 18.41 1.39 18.70
CA ALA A 470 19.19 0.19 18.41
C ALA A 470 20.44 0.53 17.59
N LEU A 471 20.33 1.38 16.57
CA LEU A 471 21.47 1.84 15.77
C LEU A 471 22.49 2.58 16.63
N ARG A 472 22.04 3.50 17.51
CA ARG A 472 22.94 4.20 18.43
C ARG A 472 23.61 3.26 19.42
N LYS A 473 22.87 2.31 20.00
CA LYS A 473 23.41 1.31 20.93
C LYS A 473 24.50 0.46 20.28
N ASN A 474 24.39 0.19 18.97
CA ASN A 474 25.39 -0.53 18.20
C ASN A 474 26.47 0.38 17.56
N ASN A 475 26.64 1.60 18.07
CA ASN A 475 27.66 2.56 17.63
C ASN A 475 27.57 3.00 16.15
N ILE A 476 26.39 2.88 15.52
CA ILE A 476 26.14 3.34 14.14
C ILE A 476 25.68 4.80 14.19
N THR A 477 26.59 5.73 14.51
CA THR A 477 26.26 7.15 14.74
C THR A 477 26.19 7.97 13.45
N GLN A 478 27.06 7.67 12.48
CA GLN A 478 27.22 8.46 11.24
C GLN A 478 25.97 8.52 10.35
N ARG A 479 25.03 7.56 10.51
CA ARG A 479 23.81 7.47 9.67
C ARG A 479 22.52 7.84 10.41
N LEU A 480 22.59 8.25 11.67
CA LEU A 480 21.39 8.47 12.50
C LEU A 480 20.53 9.62 12.00
N VAL A 481 21.13 10.72 11.54
CA VAL A 481 20.40 11.86 10.97
C VAL A 481 19.65 11.42 9.70
N SER A 482 20.32 10.71 8.79
CA SER A 482 19.72 10.21 7.56
C SER A 482 18.61 9.20 7.84
N PHE A 483 18.83 8.27 8.78
CA PHE A 483 17.81 7.31 9.21
C PHE A 483 16.59 8.01 9.81
N LYS A 484 16.78 9.00 10.69
CA LYS A 484 15.68 9.83 11.22
C LYS A 484 14.90 10.49 10.10
N ARG A 485 15.58 11.12 9.13
CA ARG A 485 14.94 11.78 7.99
C ARG A 485 14.10 10.79 7.17
N CYS A 486 14.68 9.65 6.81
CA CYS A 486 14.01 8.68 5.94
C CYS A 486 12.92 7.85 6.63
N SER A 487 12.97 7.67 7.95
CA SER A 487 12.08 6.72 8.66
C SER A 487 11.17 7.34 9.71
N ILE A 488 11.46 8.55 10.20
CA ILE A 488 10.62 9.24 11.20
C ILE A 488 10.07 10.53 10.60
N GLU A 489 10.96 11.39 10.08
CA GLU A 489 10.55 12.67 9.48
C GLU A 489 9.63 12.44 8.29
N SER A 490 9.98 11.54 7.36
CA SER A 490 9.14 11.18 6.21
C SER A 490 7.71 10.77 6.57
N ILE A 491 7.51 10.13 7.73
CA ILE A 491 6.18 9.76 8.24
C ILE A 491 5.47 11.01 8.75
N LEU A 492 6.15 11.82 9.57
CA LEU A 492 5.58 13.01 10.20
C LEU A 492 5.36 14.16 9.22
N THR A 493 6.07 14.20 8.10
CA THR A 493 5.96 15.27 7.10
C THR A 493 5.09 14.89 5.90
N TYR A 494 4.56 13.65 5.86
CA TYR A 494 3.67 13.23 4.78
C TYR A 494 2.36 14.04 4.81
N CYS A 495 2.06 14.73 3.71
CA CYS A 495 0.92 15.65 3.56
C CYS A 495 0.80 16.69 4.69
N ILE A 496 1.92 17.12 5.29
CA ILE A 496 1.92 17.96 6.49
C ILE A 496 1.23 19.31 6.28
N GLY A 497 1.22 19.84 5.04
CA GLY A 497 0.53 21.09 4.71
C GLY A 497 -0.99 21.01 4.82
N VAL A 498 -1.57 19.80 4.82
CA VAL A 498 -3.03 19.58 4.90
C VAL A 498 -3.54 19.62 6.34
N TRP A 499 -2.86 18.94 7.25
CA TRP A 499 -3.44 18.59 8.56
C TRP A 499 -2.79 19.30 9.75
N PHE A 500 -1.57 19.82 9.61
CA PHE A 500 -0.78 20.27 10.76
C PHE A 500 -1.32 21.57 11.40
N THR A 501 -1.79 22.51 10.59
CA THR A 501 -2.38 23.79 11.03
C THR A 501 -3.65 23.57 11.84
N ASN A 502 -4.48 22.64 11.40
CA ASN A 502 -5.78 22.30 12.01
C ASN A 502 -5.66 21.35 13.22
N CYS A 503 -4.46 20.93 13.59
CA CYS A 503 -4.24 20.17 14.82
C CYS A 503 -4.43 21.04 16.08
N SER A 504 -4.85 20.42 17.17
CA SER A 504 -4.82 21.05 18.49
C SER A 504 -3.38 21.26 18.99
N VAL A 505 -3.19 22.20 19.92
CA VAL A 505 -1.90 22.43 20.58
C VAL A 505 -1.39 21.16 21.29
N ALA A 506 -2.29 20.36 21.87
CA ALA A 506 -1.94 19.10 22.52
C ALA A 506 -1.38 18.09 21.51
N GLN A 507 -2.02 17.93 20.36
CA GLN A 507 -1.57 17.04 19.28
C GLN A 507 -0.20 17.48 18.73
N ARG A 508 -0.03 18.78 18.43
CA ARG A 508 1.27 19.32 17.97
C ARG A 508 2.38 19.06 18.99
N LYS A 509 2.13 19.32 20.29
CA LYS A 509 3.09 19.02 21.36
C LYS A 509 3.42 17.54 21.45
N MET A 510 2.43 16.66 21.26
CA MET A 510 2.63 15.21 21.30
C MET A 510 3.54 14.72 20.17
N LEU A 511 3.33 15.17 18.94
CA LEU A 511 4.19 14.84 17.79
C LEU A 511 5.60 15.44 17.96
N GLN A 512 5.70 16.68 18.45
CA GLN A 512 6.99 17.32 18.71
C GLN A 512 7.85 16.53 19.70
N ARG A 513 7.25 15.84 20.70
CA ARG A 513 8.00 14.98 21.62
C ARG A 513 8.75 13.85 20.91
N VAL A 514 8.24 13.35 19.78
CA VAL A 514 8.94 12.33 18.97
C VAL A 514 10.21 12.91 18.38
N ILE A 515 10.16 14.12 17.83
CA ILE A 515 11.34 14.82 17.31
C ILE A 515 12.32 15.10 18.43
N ASN A 516 11.85 15.56 19.59
CA ASN A 516 12.72 15.83 20.75
C ASN A 516 13.41 14.54 21.23
N MET A 517 12.70 13.41 21.22
CA MET A 517 13.29 12.12 21.56
C MET A 517 14.31 11.67 20.51
N ALA A 518 13.99 11.83 19.22
CA ALA A 518 14.93 11.55 18.13
C ALA A 518 16.19 12.42 18.25
N GLN A 519 16.05 13.72 18.53
CA GLN A 519 17.16 14.65 18.75
C GLN A 519 18.07 14.18 19.88
N LYS A 520 17.49 13.77 21.02
CA LYS A 520 18.27 13.18 22.13
C LYS A 520 19.04 11.93 21.69
N ILE A 521 18.44 11.08 20.86
CA ILE A 521 19.07 9.85 20.33
C ILE A 521 20.07 10.14 19.22
N VAL A 522 19.92 11.19 18.42
CA VAL A 522 20.90 11.53 17.38
C VAL A 522 22.10 12.26 17.99
N GLY A 523 21.86 13.11 19.00
CA GLY A 523 22.91 13.90 19.66
C GLY A 523 23.26 15.21 18.94
N CYS A 524 22.47 15.63 17.97
CA CYS A 524 22.59 16.94 17.30
C CYS A 524 21.24 17.66 17.27
N PRO A 525 21.21 19.00 17.17
CA PRO A 525 19.98 19.74 16.94
C PRO A 525 19.25 19.24 15.70
N LEU A 526 17.93 19.07 15.81
CA LEU A 526 17.05 18.71 14.71
C LEU A 526 16.00 19.80 14.54
N PRO A 527 15.51 20.05 13.31
CA PRO A 527 14.44 21.00 13.10
C PRO A 527 13.17 20.55 13.83
N THR A 528 12.45 21.51 14.37
CA THR A 528 11.14 21.31 14.99
C THR A 528 10.11 20.91 13.93
N LEU A 529 8.98 20.34 14.36
CA LEU A 529 7.90 19.99 13.45
C LEU A 529 7.30 21.23 12.79
N GLU A 530 7.28 22.36 13.51
CA GLU A 530 6.84 23.66 13.00
C GLU A 530 7.78 24.15 11.87
N GLU A 531 9.10 24.08 12.07
CA GLU A 531 10.09 24.47 11.05
C GLU A 531 10.00 23.57 9.82
N LEU A 532 9.79 22.26 10.02
CA LEU A 532 9.61 21.30 8.93
C LEU A 532 8.33 21.60 8.13
N HIS A 533 7.23 21.89 8.81
CA HIS A 533 5.97 22.31 8.19
C HIS A 533 6.16 23.61 7.39
N SER A 534 6.72 24.65 7.99
CA SER A 534 6.93 25.93 7.33
C SER A 534 7.84 25.80 6.10
N SER A 535 8.95 25.05 6.21
CA SER A 535 9.83 24.78 5.08
C SER A 535 9.12 24.02 3.96
N HIS A 536 8.27 23.04 4.31
CA HIS A 536 7.47 22.28 3.35
C HIS A 536 6.47 23.16 2.61
N CYS A 537 5.69 23.97 3.34
CA CYS A 537 4.71 24.88 2.75
C CYS A 537 5.36 25.88 1.80
N ILE A 538 6.51 26.47 2.16
CA ILE A 538 7.25 27.38 1.27
C ILE A 538 7.70 26.67 -0.02
N LYS A 539 8.31 25.48 0.10
CA LYS A 539 8.74 24.71 -1.07
C LYS A 539 7.56 24.34 -1.97
N LYS A 540 6.42 24.01 -1.35
CA LYS A 540 5.20 23.65 -2.06
C LYS A 540 4.62 24.84 -2.83
N ALA A 541 4.47 25.98 -2.16
CA ALA A 541 4.02 27.22 -2.81
C ALA A 541 4.93 27.62 -3.97
N GLN A 542 6.25 27.55 -3.79
CA GLN A 542 7.21 27.80 -4.87
C GLN A 542 7.09 26.82 -6.03
N SER A 543 6.78 25.55 -5.76
CA SER A 543 6.55 24.54 -6.80
C SER A 543 5.27 24.83 -7.59
N ILE A 544 4.21 25.27 -6.93
CA ILE A 544 2.93 25.62 -7.55
C ILE A 544 3.07 26.89 -8.40
N LEU A 545 3.74 27.91 -7.89
CA LEU A 545 3.99 29.16 -8.61
C LEU A 545 4.85 28.99 -9.86
N LYS A 546 5.76 28.01 -9.86
CA LYS A 546 6.60 27.70 -11.03
C LYS A 546 5.88 26.92 -12.12
N ASP A 547 4.74 26.31 -11.80
CA ASP A 547 3.97 25.47 -12.70
C ASP A 547 2.61 26.11 -12.98
N THR A 548 2.53 26.85 -14.10
CA THR A 548 1.29 27.51 -14.54
C THR A 548 0.16 26.52 -14.89
N SER A 549 0.47 25.23 -15.05
CA SER A 549 -0.53 24.19 -15.26
C SER A 549 -1.08 23.62 -13.96
N HIS A 550 -0.53 24.01 -12.80
CA HIS A 550 -0.96 23.51 -11.50
C HIS A 550 -2.38 24.00 -11.17
N PRO A 551 -3.33 23.12 -10.77
CA PRO A 551 -4.71 23.54 -10.45
C PRO A 551 -4.80 24.62 -9.37
N GLY A 552 -3.84 24.59 -8.43
CA GLY A 552 -3.70 25.60 -7.39
C GLY A 552 -2.86 26.84 -7.77
N HIS A 553 -2.41 26.99 -9.03
CA HIS A 553 -1.58 28.14 -9.45
C HIS A 553 -2.28 29.47 -9.17
N ASP A 554 -3.55 29.56 -9.56
CA ASP A 554 -4.37 30.76 -9.42
C ASP A 554 -4.78 31.05 -7.97
N LEU A 555 -4.53 30.12 -7.03
CA LEU A 555 -4.76 30.35 -5.60
C LEU A 555 -3.67 31.22 -4.96
N PHE A 556 -2.54 31.43 -5.64
CA PHE A 556 -1.42 32.22 -5.14
C PHE A 556 -1.23 33.50 -5.95
N GLU A 557 -1.54 34.64 -5.35
CA GLU A 557 -1.17 35.96 -5.88
C GLU A 557 0.12 36.47 -5.19
N LEU A 558 1.10 36.86 -6.00
CA LEU A 558 2.31 37.56 -5.52
C LEU A 558 1.92 38.97 -5.07
N LEU A 559 2.05 39.26 -3.77
CA LEU A 559 1.85 40.63 -3.29
C LEU A 559 2.98 41.55 -3.81
N PRO A 560 2.66 42.79 -4.20
CA PRO A 560 3.65 43.85 -4.30
C PRO A 560 4.31 44.03 -2.93
N ILE A 561 5.63 44.12 -2.89
CA ILE A 561 6.40 44.31 -1.65
C ILE A 561 5.98 45.64 -1.02
N LEU A 562 5.10 45.59 0.00
CA LEU A 562 4.74 46.74 0.80
C LEU A 562 5.28 46.57 2.21
N SER A 563 6.24 47.42 2.54
CA SER A 563 6.77 47.63 3.88
C SER A 563 5.66 48.06 4.84
N GLY A 564 5.44 47.31 5.91
CA GLY A 564 4.70 47.77 7.09
C GLY A 564 3.54 46.87 7.52
N SER A 565 3.65 46.38 8.75
CA SER A 565 2.73 45.49 9.47
C SER A 565 1.24 45.71 9.20
N LEU A 566 0.48 44.63 9.02
CA LEU A 566 -0.94 44.55 9.37
C LEU A 566 -1.38 43.08 9.57
N SER A 567 -2.06 42.85 10.69
CA SER A 567 -2.68 41.59 11.09
C SER A 567 -3.98 41.35 10.32
N ALA A 568 -4.22 40.14 9.80
CA ALA A 568 -5.52 39.74 9.26
C ALA A 568 -5.90 38.32 9.71
N ARG A 569 -7.14 38.19 10.21
CA ARG A 569 -7.81 36.91 10.51
C ARG A 569 -8.55 36.44 9.26
N GLY A 570 -8.31 35.19 8.87
CA GLY A 570 -9.03 34.43 7.85
C GLY A 570 -8.76 32.93 8.02
N PRO A 571 -9.62 32.03 7.50
CA PRO A 571 -9.62 30.60 7.85
C PRO A 571 -8.37 29.83 7.39
N PHE A 572 -7.52 30.46 6.56
CA PHE A 572 -6.16 30.02 6.25
C PHE A 572 -5.19 31.20 6.32
N SER A 573 -4.79 31.58 7.53
CA SER A 573 -3.70 32.55 7.73
C SER A 573 -2.37 31.79 7.80
N PHE A 574 -1.48 31.95 6.83
CA PHE A 574 -0.08 31.50 6.96
C PHE A 574 0.72 32.58 7.66
N PRO A 575 1.26 32.37 8.88
CA PRO A 575 2.21 33.30 9.46
C PRO A 575 3.56 33.11 8.74
N LEU A 576 3.74 33.86 7.65
CA LEU A 576 5.04 33.99 6.99
C LEU A 576 5.88 34.98 7.79
N GLY A 577 7.07 34.55 8.21
CA GLY A 577 8.04 35.45 8.82
C GLY A 577 8.44 36.53 7.83
N ALA A 578 8.24 37.78 8.25
CA ALA A 578 8.80 39.09 7.86
C ALA A 578 9.31 39.42 6.42
N GLU A 579 9.47 38.52 5.45
CA GLU A 579 10.11 38.86 4.17
C GLU A 579 9.32 38.52 2.89
N CYS A 580 8.22 37.76 2.96
CA CYS A 580 7.29 37.60 1.82
C CYS A 580 5.87 37.36 2.36
N GLY A 581 4.98 38.35 2.27
CA GLY A 581 3.55 38.16 2.55
C GLY A 581 2.85 37.55 1.33
N PHE A 582 1.99 36.56 1.54
CA PHE A 582 1.08 36.03 0.53
C PHE A 582 -0.34 36.04 1.10
N ARG A 583 -1.34 36.36 0.28
CA ARG A 583 -2.77 36.25 0.62
C ARG A 583 -3.40 35.23 -0.32
N LEU A 584 -4.30 34.40 0.19
CA LEU A 584 -5.21 33.61 -0.65
C LEU A 584 -6.16 34.59 -1.36
N SER A 585 -6.34 34.42 -2.68
CA SER A 585 -7.30 35.23 -3.43
C SER A 585 -8.71 35.00 -2.86
N PRO A 586 -9.49 36.06 -2.58
CA PRO A 586 -10.88 35.91 -2.16
C PRO A 586 -11.72 35.42 -3.35
N VAL A 587 -12.32 34.23 -3.24
CA VAL A 587 -13.38 33.75 -4.16
C VAL A 587 -14.73 34.28 -3.69
#